data_AF-A0A0D6KKB0-F1
#
_entry.id   AF-A0A0D6KKB0-F1
#
_cell.length_a   1.000
_cell.length_b   1.000
_cell.length_c   1.000
_cell.angle_alpha   90.00
_cell.angle_beta   90.00
_cell.angle_gamma   90.00
#
_symmetry.space_group_name_H-M   'P 1'
#
loop_
_entity.id
_entity.type
_entity.pdbx_description
1 polymer ?
#
loop_
_entity_poly.entity_id
_entity_poly.type
_entity_poly.pdbx_seq_one_letter_code
_entity_poly.pdbx_strand_id
1 'polypeptide(L)'
;MTSGVYIMTNKVNGRRYIGYSENIESRFEANKRELKRGSFGKDYQQFIDDYQQFGEEAFMFGIIEVTANEASLMSKRSEQWKQIIQPEYNQ
;
A
#
# COMPACT_ATOMS: atom_id res chain seq x y z
N MET A 1 -16.72 -4.33 -4.83
CA MET A 1 -15.54 -3.44 -4.75
C MET A 1 -15.43 -3.02 -3.31
N THR A 2 -14.26 -3.21 -2.73
CA THR A 2 -14.03 -2.91 -1.32
C THR A 2 -13.37 -1.54 -1.21
N SER A 3 -14.03 -0.61 -0.51
CA SER A 3 -13.48 0.71 -0.20
C SER A 3 -12.86 0.73 1.20
N GLY A 4 -11.73 1.40 1.36
CA GLY A 4 -11.10 1.55 2.68
C GLY A 4 -9.57 1.65 2.62
N VAL A 5 -8.94 1.18 3.70
CA VAL A 5 -7.49 1.26 3.94
C VAL A 5 -6.86 -0.12 3.81
N TYR A 6 -5.73 -0.19 3.12
CA TYR A 6 -5.00 -1.42 2.87
C TYR A 6 -3.53 -1.31 3.26
N ILE A 7 -2.87 -2.46 3.34
CA ILE A 7 -1.45 -2.60 3.63
C ILE A 7 -0.78 -3.55 2.64
N MET A 8 0.44 -3.21 2.26
CA MET A 8 1.39 -4.11 1.60
C MET A 8 2.58 -4.32 2.53
N THR A 9 2.97 -5.57 2.76
CA THR A 9 4.08 -5.91 3.65
C THR A 9 5.10 -6.76 2.90
N ASN A 10 6.36 -6.33 2.90
CA ASN A 10 7.47 -7.17 2.46
C ASN A 10 7.77 -8.20 3.56
N LYS A 11 7.57 -9.48 3.27
CA LYS A 11 7.77 -10.58 4.22
C LYS A 11 9.25 -10.84 4.54
N VAL A 12 10.18 -10.34 3.72
CA VAL A 12 11.62 -10.55 3.89
C VAL A 12 12.20 -9.58 4.92
N ASN A 13 11.83 -8.30 4.85
CA ASN A 13 12.39 -7.25 5.70
C ASN A 13 11.37 -6.60 6.66
N GLY A 14 10.09 -6.98 6.58
CA GLY A 14 9.02 -6.48 7.44
C GLY A 14 8.52 -5.07 7.09
N ARG A 15 9.07 -4.42 6.07
CA ARG A 15 8.69 -3.04 5.69
C ARG A 15 7.29 -3.00 5.07
N ARG A 16 6.58 -1.91 5.35
CA ARG A 16 5.15 -1.78 5.06
C ARG A 16 4.85 -0.51 4.29
N TYR A 17 3.81 -0.59 3.46
CA TYR A 17 3.16 0.53 2.79
C TYR A 17 1.67 0.51 3.15
N ILE A 18 1.11 1.66 3.48
CA ILE A 18 -0.32 1.87 3.72
C ILE A 18 -0.87 2.85 2.69
N GLY A 19 -1.99 2.47 2.08
CA GLY A 19 -2.76 3.31 1.17
C GLY A 19 -4.26 3.16 1.41
N TYR A 20 -5.05 3.92 0.65
CA TYR A 20 -6.51 3.79 0.65
C TYR A 20 -7.05 3.82 -0.78
N SER A 21 -8.26 3.30 -0.97
CA SER A 21 -8.94 3.32 -2.27
C SER A 21 -10.43 3.07 -2.15
N GLU A 22 -11.22 3.60 -3.09
CA GLU A 22 -12.62 3.22 -3.32
C GLU A 22 -12.78 1.79 -3.89
N ASN A 23 -11.72 1.24 -4.49
CA ASN A 23 -11.67 -0.10 -5.03
C ASN A 23 -10.28 -0.71 -4.78
N ILE A 24 -10.12 -1.31 -3.61
CA ILE A 24 -8.86 -1.90 -3.14
C ILE A 24 -8.39 -3.00 -4.09
N GLU A 25 -9.29 -3.83 -4.62
CA GLU A 25 -8.93 -4.94 -5.50
C GLU A 25 -8.25 -4.44 -6.78
N SER A 26 -8.83 -3.42 -7.42
CA SER A 26 -8.25 -2.77 -8.60
C SER A 26 -6.95 -2.04 -8.26
N ARG A 27 -6.91 -1.35 -7.12
CA ARG A 27 -5.71 -0.63 -6.66
C ARG A 27 -4.54 -1.58 -6.44
N PHE A 28 -4.75 -2.76 -5.87
CA PHE A 28 -3.68 -3.75 -5.70
C PHE A 28 -3.06 -4.16 -7.04
N GLU A 29 -3.86 -4.49 -8.05
CA GLU A 29 -3.35 -4.85 -9.37
C GLU A 29 -2.60 -3.69 -10.04
N ALA A 30 -3.08 -2.45 -9.86
CA ALA A 30 -2.37 -1.26 -10.34
C ALA A 30 -1.01 -1.09 -9.66
N ASN A 31 -0.97 -1.15 -8.32
CA ASN A 31 0.24 -1.01 -7.52
C ASN A 31 1.29 -2.07 -7.92
N LYS A 32 0.89 -3.34 -8.05
CA LYS A 32 1.79 -4.43 -8.48
C LYS A 32 2.43 -4.14 -9.83
N ARG A 33 1.63 -3.72 -10.80
CA ARG A 33 2.10 -3.36 -12.15
C ARG A 33 3.05 -2.18 -12.11
N GLU A 34 2.75 -1.16 -11.31
CA GLU A 34 3.56 0.04 -11.17
C GLU A 34 4.90 -0.24 -10.47
N LEU A 35 4.90 -0.99 -9.37
CA LEU A 35 6.12 -1.41 -8.66
C LEU A 35 7.01 -2.27 -9.55
N LYS A 36 6.43 -3.25 -10.26
CA LYS A 36 7.15 -4.09 -11.22
C LYS A 36 7.81 -3.27 -12.34
N ARG A 37 7.21 -2.14 -12.74
CA ARG A 37 7.74 -1.22 -13.75
C ARG A 37 8.61 -0.09 -13.18
N GLY A 38 8.68 0.05 -11.86
CA GLY A 38 9.34 1.16 -11.20
C GLY A 38 8.65 2.52 -11.38
N SER A 39 7.33 2.53 -11.59
CA SER A 39 6.54 3.74 -11.88
C SER A 39 5.53 4.12 -10.77
N PHE A 40 5.63 3.51 -9.59
CA PHE A 40 4.68 3.71 -8.47
C PHE A 40 4.67 5.16 -7.94
N GLY A 41 5.82 5.84 -8.00
CA GLY A 41 5.99 7.23 -7.60
C GLY A 41 7.41 7.47 -7.13
N LYS A 42 7.96 8.66 -7.40
CA LYS A 42 9.37 8.98 -7.06
C LYS A 42 9.62 9.02 -5.56
N ASP A 43 8.61 9.40 -4.78
CA ASP A 43 8.67 9.45 -3.32
C ASP A 43 8.73 8.05 -2.68
N TYR A 44 8.48 6.99 -3.46
CA TYR A 44 8.42 5.60 -3.00
C TYR A 44 9.59 4.75 -3.53
N GLN A 45 10.76 5.34 -3.78
CA GLN A 45 11.89 4.65 -4.39
C GLN A 45 12.31 3.39 -3.59
N GLN A 46 12.33 3.47 -2.25
CA GLN A 46 12.66 2.32 -1.41
C GLN A 46 11.69 1.14 -1.62
N PHE A 47 10.40 1.43 -1.81
CA PHE A 47 9.40 0.41 -2.06
C PHE A 47 9.58 -0.23 -3.44
N ILE A 48 9.88 0.60 -4.44
CA ILE A 48 10.18 0.15 -5.80
C ILE A 48 11.40 -0.78 -5.78
N ASP A 49 12.50 -0.34 -5.15
CA ASP A 49 13.75 -1.08 -5.09
C ASP A 49 13.55 -2.44 -4.40
N ASP A 50 12.88 -2.45 -3.24
CA ASP A 50 12.58 -3.68 -2.52
C ASP A 50 11.67 -4.61 -3.36
N TYR A 51 10.68 -4.09 -4.07
CA TYR A 51 9.80 -4.91 -4.91
C TYR A 51 10.54 -5.52 -6.11
N GLN A 52 11.44 -4.76 -6.74
CA GLN A 52 12.28 -5.25 -7.84
C GLN A 52 13.33 -6.26 -7.37
N GLN A 53 13.87 -6.06 -6.17
CA GLN A 53 14.88 -6.95 -5.58
C GLN A 53 14.28 -8.28 -5.12
N PHE A 54 13.15 -8.25 -4.40
CA PHE A 54 12.61 -9.44 -3.73
C PHE A 54 11.49 -10.14 -4.49
N GLY A 55 10.94 -9.52 -5.55
CA GLY A 55 9.86 -10.09 -6.33
C GLY A 55 8.48 -9.96 -5.68
N GLU A 56 7.42 -10.18 -6.47
CA GLU A 56 6.02 -10.04 -6.05
C GLU A 56 5.66 -11.02 -4.91
N GLU A 57 6.18 -12.24 -4.99
CA GLU A 57 5.97 -13.31 -4.02
C GLU A 57 6.52 -12.99 -2.63
N ALA A 58 7.44 -12.02 -2.51
CA ALA A 58 7.91 -11.53 -1.22
C ALA A 58 6.90 -10.62 -0.51
N PHE A 59 5.87 -10.14 -1.21
CA PHE A 59 4.90 -9.20 -0.65
C PHE A 59 3.58 -9.89 -0.27
N MET A 60 2.99 -9.42 0.82
CA MET A 60 1.65 -9.78 1.27
C MET A 60 0.75 -8.55 1.18
N PHE A 61 -0.50 -8.77 0.76
CA PHE A 61 -1.54 -7.74 0.67
C PHE A 61 -2.62 -8.01 1.71
N GLY A 62 -3.06 -6.96 2.39
CA GLY A 62 -4.11 -7.04 3.40
C GLY A 62 -5.00 -5.81 3.43
N ILE A 63 -6.22 -5.99 3.90
CA ILE A 63 -7.16 -4.89 4.20
C ILE A 63 -7.03 -4.62 5.70
N ILE A 64 -6.74 -3.36 6.06
CA ILE A 64 -6.73 -2.94 7.47
C ILE A 64 -8.15 -2.58 7.91
N GLU A 65 -8.88 -1.84 7.08
CA GLU A 65 -10.19 -1.31 7.42
C GLU A 65 -11.05 -1.14 6.18
N VAL A 66 -12.29 -1.63 6.24
CA VAL A 66 -13.33 -1.32 5.24
C VAL A 66 -14.09 -0.09 5.70
N THR A 67 -14.28 0.88 4.80
CA THR A 67 -14.99 2.13 5.08
C THR A 67 -16.10 2.37 4.07
N ALA A 68 -17.00 3.32 4.37
CA ALA A 68 -17.84 3.90 3.34
C ALA A 68 -16.98 4.50 2.20
N ASN A 69 -17.52 4.53 0.98
CA ASN A 69 -16.84 5.12 -0.17
C ASN A 69 -16.90 6.66 -0.13
N GLU A 70 -16.20 7.24 0.85
CA GLU A 70 -16.04 8.68 1.03
C GLU A 70 -14.55 9.00 1.10
N ALA A 71 -14.06 9.79 0.14
CA ALA A 71 -12.63 10.06 -0.01
C ALA A 71 -12.01 10.73 1.23
N SER A 72 -12.73 11.69 1.83
CA SER A 72 -12.28 12.39 3.04
C SER A 72 -12.15 11.45 4.24
N LEU A 73 -13.09 10.52 4.41
CA LEU A 73 -13.04 9.50 5.45
C LEU A 73 -11.86 8.55 5.23
N MET A 74 -11.74 7.98 4.04
CA MET A 74 -10.66 7.04 3.72
C MET A 74 -9.27 7.66 3.90
N SER A 75 -9.09 8.89 3.43
CA SER A 75 -7.85 9.65 3.62
C SER A 75 -7.54 9.83 5.11
N LYS A 76 -8.51 10.31 5.89
CA LYS A 76 -8.36 10.49 7.34
C LYS A 76 -8.01 9.17 8.05
N ARG A 77 -8.68 8.06 7.71
CA ARG A 77 -8.40 6.75 8.31
C ARG A 77 -7.01 6.23 7.91
N SER A 78 -6.60 6.43 6.66
CA SER A 78 -5.25 6.07 6.21
C SER A 78 -4.17 6.80 7.01
N GLU A 79 -4.31 8.11 7.21
CA GLU A 79 -3.36 8.89 8.03
C GLU A 79 -3.33 8.42 9.49
N GLN A 80 -4.48 8.10 10.09
CA GLN A 80 -4.51 7.54 11.45
C GLN A 80 -3.75 6.20 11.54
N TRP A 81 -3.96 5.31 10.57
CA TRP A 81 -3.23 4.04 10.54
C TRP A 81 -1.74 4.22 10.28
N LYS A 82 -1.33 5.18 9.44
CA LYS A 82 0.10 5.52 9.24
C LYS A 82 0.74 6.02 10.53
N GLN A 83 0.04 6.83 11.33
CA GLN A 83 0.57 7.30 12.62
C GLN A 83 0.75 6.17 13.64
N ILE A 84 -0.15 5.18 13.63
CA ILE A 84 -0.09 4.02 14.54
C ILE A 84 0.97 3.01 14.10
N ILE A 85 1.00 2.67 12.81
CA ILE A 85 1.82 1.59 12.27
C ILE A 85 3.24 2.08 11.92
N GLN A 86 3.37 3.36 11.58
CA GLN A 86 4.60 4.01 11.10
C GLN A 86 5.26 3.25 9.93
N PRO A 87 4.52 3.00 8.83
CA PRO A 87 4.99 2.20 7.70
C PRO A 87 6.22 2.84 7.02
N GLU A 88 7.24 2.02 6.81
CA GLU A 88 8.57 2.43 6.36
C GLU A 88 8.55 3.01 4.95
N TYR A 89 7.67 2.50 4.09
CA TYR A 89 7.53 2.99 2.73
C TYR A 89 6.68 4.27 2.61
N ASN A 90 6.09 4.80 3.69
CA ASN A 90 5.34 6.06 3.65
C ASN A 90 6.08 7.24 4.32
N GLN A 91 7.37 7.07 4.64
CA GLN A 91 8.20 8.11 5.26
C GLN A 91 8.77 9.10 4.25
#